data_AF-K1UQR8-F1
#
_entry.id   AF-K1UQR8-F1
#
_cell.length_a   1.000
_cell.length_b   1.000
_cell.length_c   1.000
_cell.angle_alpha   90.00
_cell.angle_beta   90.00
_cell.angle_gamma   90.00
#
_symmetry.space_group_name_H-M   'P 1'
#
loop_
_entity.id
_entity.type
_entity.pdbx_description
1 polymer ?
#
loop_
_entity_poly.entity_id
_entity_poly.type
_entity_poly.pdbx_seq_one_letter_code
_entity_poly.pdbx_strand_id
1 'polypeptide(L)'
;MRVIVAGLDMDFTGKPFGPMPALMATAEYVTKVHAICVRCGNLAHHSHRLTNDEKQVMLGAQDSYEPICRHCFAELRKKERE
;
A
#
# COMPACT_ATOMS: atom_id res chain seq x y z
N MET A 1 25.73 -12.77 -9.60
CA MET A 1 25.35 -11.96 -8.42
C MET A 1 23.83 -11.98 -8.31
N ARG A 2 23.25 -12.19 -7.13
CA ARG A 2 21.79 -12.19 -6.92
C ARG A 2 21.40 -10.95 -6.11
N VAL A 3 20.41 -10.20 -6.59
CA VAL A 3 19.89 -9.00 -5.91
C VAL A 3 18.46 -9.27 -5.46
N ILE A 4 18.13 -8.92 -4.21
CA ILE A 4 16.79 -9.06 -3.63
C ILE A 4 16.38 -7.68 -3.13
N VAL A 5 15.21 -7.21 -3.56
CA VAL A 5 14.64 -5.91 -3.16
C VAL A 5 13.30 -6.16 -2.50
N ALA A 6 13.05 -5.50 -1.37
CA ALA A 6 11.75 -5.47 -0.71
C ALA A 6 11.32 -4.02 -0.51
N GLY A 7 10.05 -3.73 -0.76
CA GLY A 7 9.50 -2.38 -0.67
C GLY A 7 8.00 -2.36 -0.91
N LEU A 8 7.38 -1.22 -0.62
CA LEU A 8 5.98 -0.97 -0.92
C LEU A 8 5.82 -0.75 -2.43
N ASP A 9 4.84 -1.40 -3.05
CA ASP A 9 4.53 -1.19 -4.45
C ASP A 9 3.66 0.07 -4.67
N MET A 10 2.85 0.44 -3.67
CA MET A 10 1.99 1.63 -3.68
C MET A 10 2.13 2.45 -2.39
N ASP A 11 1.93 3.76 -2.51
CA ASP A 11 1.79 4.68 -1.38
C ASP A 11 0.41 4.60 -0.73
N PHE A 12 0.21 5.37 0.35
CA PHE A 12 -1.07 5.44 1.05
C PHE A 12 -2.23 5.97 0.20
N THR A 13 -1.91 6.64 -0.92
CA THR A 13 -2.89 7.14 -1.86
C THR A 13 -3.29 6.13 -2.93
N GLY A 14 -2.63 4.98 -2.98
CA GLY A 14 -2.80 3.96 -4.01
C GLY A 14 -2.02 4.26 -5.30
N LYS A 15 -1.06 5.19 -5.27
CA LYS A 15 -0.18 5.50 -6.40
C LYS A 15 1.11 4.69 -6.29
N PRO A 16 1.78 4.39 -7.43
CA PRO A 16 3.01 3.61 -7.40
C PRO A 16 4.12 4.30 -6.57
N PHE A 17 4.82 3.54 -5.73
CA PHE A 17 5.77 4.11 -4.77
C PHE A 17 7.20 4.18 -5.33
N GLY A 18 7.69 5.40 -5.58
CA GLY A 18 9.09 5.65 -5.93
C GLY A 18 9.60 4.79 -7.10
N PRO A 19 10.78 4.15 -7.00
CA PRO A 19 11.37 3.36 -8.08
C PRO A 19 10.79 1.94 -8.22
N MET A 20 9.95 1.50 -7.28
CA MET A 20 9.44 0.13 -7.23
C MET A 20 8.75 -0.34 -8.52
N PRO A 21 7.95 0.48 -9.22
CA PRO A 21 7.31 0.05 -10.47
C PRO A 21 8.33 -0.27 -11.58
N ALA A 22 9.39 0.52 -11.68
CA ALA A 22 10.46 0.28 -12.64
C ALA A 22 11.24 -0.99 -12.29
N LEU A 23 11.55 -1.19 -11.00
CA LEU A 23 12.22 -2.40 -10.51
C LEU A 23 11.38 -3.66 -10.76
N MET A 24 10.07 -3.60 -10.52
CA MET A 24 9.15 -4.71 -10.81
C MET A 24 9.08 -5.03 -12.30
N ALA A 25 9.15 -4.03 -13.18
CA ALA A 25 9.12 -4.24 -14.62
C ALA A 25 10.41 -4.90 -15.15
N THR A 26 11.56 -4.68 -14.50
CA THR A 26 12.86 -5.23 -14.92
C THR A 26 13.26 -6.52 -14.21
N ALA A 27 12.61 -6.86 -13.10
CA ALA A 27 12.99 -8.02 -12.27
C ALA A 27 12.62 -9.35 -12.94
N GLU A 28 13.49 -10.36 -12.81
CA GLU A 28 13.21 -11.72 -13.28
C GLU A 28 12.11 -12.39 -12.44
N TYR A 29 12.00 -12.05 -11.15
CA TYR A 29 10.98 -12.57 -10.24
C TYR A 29 10.35 -11.45 -9.44
N VAL A 30 9.01 -11.41 -9.45
CA VAL A 30 8.21 -10.47 -8.65
C VAL A 30 7.26 -11.27 -7.77
N THR A 31 7.36 -11.09 -6.45
CA THR A 31 6.40 -11.65 -5.48
C THR A 31 5.70 -10.51 -4.77
N LYS A 32 4.41 -10.30 -5.08
CA LYS A 32 3.58 -9.31 -4.40
C LYS A 32 2.87 -9.97 -3.22
N VAL A 33 3.24 -9.58 -2.02
CA VAL A 33 2.64 -10.11 -0.78
C VAL A 33 1.34 -9.37 -0.45
N HIS A 34 0.43 -10.08 0.20
CA HIS A 34 -0.88 -9.55 0.60
C HIS A 34 -1.09 -9.76 2.10
N ALA A 35 -1.66 -8.76 2.76
CA ALA A 35 -2.12 -8.86 4.13
C ALA A 35 -3.60 -9.26 4.17
N ILE A 36 -4.16 -9.36 5.37
CA ILE A 36 -5.61 -9.53 5.59
C ILE A 36 -6.23 -8.16 5.84
N CYS A 37 -7.34 -7.87 5.16
CA CYS A 37 -8.09 -6.64 5.33
C CYS A 37 -8.71 -6.61 6.73
N VAL A 38 -8.34 -5.61 7.53
CA VAL A 38 -8.86 -5.47 8.91
C VAL A 38 -10.34 -5.11 8.96
N ARG A 39 -10.95 -4.69 7.83
CA ARG A 39 -12.37 -4.31 7.76
C ARG A 39 -13.31 -5.43 7.32
N CYS A 40 -12.86 -6.32 6.43
CA CYS A 40 -13.73 -7.34 5.85
C CYS A 40 -13.11 -8.74 5.71
N GLY A 41 -11.86 -8.95 6.14
CA GLY A 41 -11.20 -10.26 6.11
C GLY A 41 -10.67 -10.72 4.74
N ASN A 42 -11.00 -10.02 3.65
CA ASN A 42 -10.47 -10.32 2.31
C ASN A 42 -8.98 -9.97 2.18
N LEU A 43 -8.34 -10.38 1.08
CA LEU A 43 -6.96 -9.97 0.77
C LEU A 43 -6.82 -8.44 0.68
N ALA A 44 -5.84 -7.91 1.42
CA ALA A 44 -5.50 -6.51 1.44
C ALA A 44 -4.44 -6.17 0.39
N HIS A 45 -4.65 -5.05 -0.28
CA HIS A 45 -3.78 -4.54 -1.34
C HIS A 45 -3.30 -3.10 -1.08
N HIS A 46 -3.90 -2.39 -0.12
CA HIS A 46 -3.60 -1.00 0.17
C HIS A 46 -3.26 -0.83 1.64
N SER A 47 -2.34 0.09 1.91
CA SER A 47 -2.04 0.57 3.26
C SER A 47 -2.72 1.91 3.44
N HIS A 48 -3.94 1.92 3.98
CA HIS A 48 -4.68 3.16 4.19
C HIS A 48 -4.15 3.86 5.43
N ARG A 49 -3.89 5.17 5.30
CA ARG A 49 -3.35 6.00 6.39
C ARG A 49 -4.50 6.54 7.24
N LEU A 50 -4.36 6.44 8.56
CA LEU A 50 -5.35 6.90 9.53
C LEU A 50 -5.17 8.36 9.96
N THR A 51 -3.99 8.93 9.68
CA THR A 51 -3.64 10.32 10.03
C THR A 51 -3.89 11.28 8.86
N ASN A 52 -4.26 12.53 9.17
CA ASN A 52 -4.43 13.60 8.17
C ASN A 52 -3.10 14.17 7.62
N ASP A 53 -1.96 13.55 7.92
CA ASP A 53 -0.67 13.99 7.36
C ASP A 53 -0.59 13.60 5.88
N GLU A 54 -0.26 14.57 5.03
CA GLU A 54 -0.14 14.41 3.58
C GLU A 54 1.28 14.04 3.11
N LYS A 55 2.27 14.00 4.01
CA LYS A 55 3.65 13.66 3.65
C LYS A 55 3.74 12.23 3.12
N GLN A 56 4.28 12.07 1.90
CA GLN A 56 4.41 10.75 1.28
C GLN A 56 5.22 9.78 2.15
N VAL A 57 6.29 10.26 2.78
CA VAL A 57 7.12 9.49 3.71
C VAL A 57 6.79 9.92 5.13
N MET A 58 6.20 9.00 5.89
CA MET A 58 5.95 9.16 7.32
C MET A 58 6.24 7.84 8.02
N LEU A 59 7.07 7.90 9.06
CA LEU A 59 7.38 6.76 9.92
C LEU A 59 6.22 6.57 10.90
N GLY A 60 5.52 5.46 10.76
CA GLY A 60 4.42 5.08 11.64
C GLY A 60 4.26 3.56 11.65
N ALA A 61 3.78 3.03 12.77
CA ALA A 61 3.48 1.61 12.94
C ALA A 61 1.99 1.34 12.68
N GLN A 62 1.42 0.30 13.30
CA GLN A 62 0.02 -0.09 13.13
C GLN A 62 -0.98 1.01 13.48
N ASP A 63 -0.60 1.95 14.35
CA ASP A 63 -1.48 3.05 14.77
C ASP A 63 -1.71 4.10 13.68
N SER A 64 -0.89 4.09 12.62
CA SER A 64 -0.93 5.09 11.55
C SER A 64 -1.42 4.52 10.22
N TYR A 65 -1.44 3.19 10.06
CA TYR A 65 -1.82 2.53 8.81
C TYR A 65 -2.62 1.25 9.06
N GLU A 66 -3.66 1.06 8.27
CA GLU A 66 -4.42 -0.19 8.22
C GLU A 66 -4.31 -0.88 6.84
N PRO A 67 -4.05 -2.19 6.80
CA PRO A 67 -4.09 -2.95 5.56
C PRO A 67 -5.55 -3.21 5.17
N ILE A 68 -5.95 -2.75 3.99
CA ILE A 68 -7.33 -2.90 3.50
C ILE A 68 -7.41 -3.39 2.06
N CYS A 69 -8.52 -4.05 1.74
CA CYS A 69 -8.81 -4.52 0.39
C CYS A 69 -9.21 -3.36 -0.53
N ARG A 70 -9.20 -3.63 -1.84
CA ARG A 70 -9.53 -2.63 -2.87
C ARG A 70 -10.91 -1.99 -2.67
N HIS A 71 -11.88 -2.78 -2.23
CA HIS A 71 -13.25 -2.32 -2.02
C HIS A 71 -13.35 -1.34 -0.85
N CYS A 72 -12.87 -1.73 0.33
CA CYS A 72 -12.86 -0.86 1.51
C CYS A 72 -12.03 0.41 1.27
N PHE A 73 -10.92 0.31 0.53
CA PHE A 73 -10.12 1.48 0.15
C PHE A 73 -10.91 2.46 -0.72
N ALA A 74 -11.61 1.97 -1.74
CA ALA A 74 -12.42 2.82 -2.62
C ALA A 74 -13.58 3.49 -1.87
N GLU A 75 -14.22 2.80 -0.92
CA GLU A 75 -15.30 3.36 -0.10
C GLU A 75 -14.82 4.49 0.80
N LEU A 76 -13.70 4.31 1.50
CA LEU A 76 -13.12 5.36 2.35
C LEU A 76 -12.73 6.57 1.51
N ARG A 77 -12.10 6.35 0.35
CA ARG A 77 -11.71 7.43 -0.57
C ARG A 77 -12.88 8.20 -1.16
N LYS A 78 -14.07 7.60 -1.27
CA LYS A 78 -15.28 8.31 -1.67
C LYS A 78 -15.78 9.21 -0.54
N LYS A 79 -15.84 8.70 0.69
CA LYS A 79 -16.25 9.45 1.87
C LYS A 79 -15.35 10.65 2.18
N GLU A 80 -14.06 10.55 1.90
CA GLU A 80 -13.10 11.67 2.05
C GLU A 80 -13.31 12.81 1.03
N ARG A 81 -14.02 12.56 -0.07
CA ARG A 81 -14.24 13.51 -1.17
C ARG A 81 -15.61 14.18 -1.11
N GLU A 82 -16.48 13.73 -0.22
CA GLU A 82 -17.81 14.29 0.08
C GLU A 82 -17.70 15.34 1.19
#